data_AF-A0A1G6CVJ4-F1
#
_entry.id   AF-A0A1G6CVJ4-F1
#
_cell.length_a   1.000
_cell.length_b   1.000
_cell.length_c   1.000
_cell.angle_alpha   90.00
_cell.angle_beta   90.00
_cell.angle_gamma   90.00
#
_symmetry.space_group_name_H-M   'P 1'
#
loop_
_entity.id
_entity.type
_entity.pdbx_description
1 polymer ?
#
loop_
_entity_poly.entity_id
_entity_poly.type
_entity_poly.pdbx_seq_one_letter_code
_entity_poly.pdbx_strand_id
1 'polypeptide(L)'
;MEKRYLLRKCGSGSKSMPIDCFTANGMAEANEAVKWLRQHHPERQDLQLETGEFFELLEQGHCPPEEWEADLAELARKRKQTLP
;
A
#
# COMPACT_ATOMS: atom_id res chain seq x y z
N MET A 1 -14.01 -13.37 6.52
CA MET A 1 -13.58 -12.54 7.67
C MET A 1 -12.75 -11.43 7.07
N GLU A 2 -13.07 -10.20 7.40
CA GLU A 2 -12.35 -9.04 6.89
C GLU A 2 -10.94 -9.00 7.49
N LYS A 3 -9.94 -8.80 6.63
CA LYS A 3 -8.54 -8.67 7.00
C LYS A 3 -8.01 -7.33 6.55
N ARG A 4 -6.98 -6.84 7.22
CA ARG A 4 -6.31 -5.59 6.87
C ARG A 4 -5.15 -5.87 5.94
N TYR A 5 -5.11 -5.12 4.86
CA TYR A 5 -4.05 -5.16 3.87
C TYR A 5 -3.38 -3.80 3.81
N LEU A 6 -2.06 -3.84 3.62
CA LEU A 6 -1.24 -2.66 3.43
C LEU A 6 -0.61 -2.76 2.04
N LEU A 7 -0.86 -1.73 1.23
CA LEU A 7 -0.35 -1.60 -0.12
C LEU A 7 0.98 -0.87 -0.07
N ARG A 8 2.03 -1.51 -0.56
CA ARG A 8 3.39 -0.95 -0.66
C ARG A 8 3.82 -0.89 -2.12
N LYS A 9 4.63 0.11 -2.43
CA LYS A 9 5.47 0.14 -3.63
C LYS A 9 6.83 -0.39 -3.26
N CYS A 10 7.27 -1.45 -3.94
CA CYS A 10 8.64 -1.94 -3.87
C CYS A 10 9.32 -1.69 -5.21
N GLY A 11 10.52 -1.12 -5.19
CA GLY A 11 11.33 -0.83 -6.38
C GLY A 11 12.71 -1.45 -6.25
N SER A 12 13.36 -1.73 -7.38
CA SER A 12 14.69 -2.34 -7.42
C SER A 12 15.76 -1.43 -6.79
N GLY A 13 15.95 -1.55 -5.48
CA GLY A 13 17.00 -0.87 -4.70
C GLY A 13 16.53 0.21 -3.72
N SER A 14 15.23 0.50 -3.65
CA SER A 14 14.66 1.47 -2.69
C SER A 14 13.83 0.79 -1.61
N LYS A 15 13.80 1.39 -0.41
CA LYS A 15 12.96 0.97 0.72
C LYS A 15 11.49 0.90 0.26
N SER A 16 10.79 -0.16 0.67
CA SER A 16 9.35 -0.33 0.47
C SER A 16 8.62 0.92 0.95
N MET A 17 7.80 1.52 0.11
CA MET A 17 7.02 2.71 0.47
C MET A 17 5.55 2.34 0.67
N PRO A 18 4.98 2.55 1.87
CA PRO A 18 3.56 2.37 2.09
C PRO A 18 2.76 3.43 1.32
N ILE A 19 1.74 2.98 0.59
CA ILE A 19 0.87 3.80 -0.25
C ILE A 19 -0.50 3.98 0.39
N ASP A 20 -1.10 2.88 0.85
CA ASP A 20 -2.41 2.91 1.49
C ASP A 20 -2.65 1.68 2.37
N CYS A 21 -3.65 1.77 3.24
CA CYS A 21 -4.11 0.65 4.06
C CYS A 21 -5.64 0.55 3.96
N PHE A 22 -6.13 -0.65 3.68
CA PHE A 22 -7.55 -0.93 3.52
C PHE A 22 -7.91 -2.33 4.04
N THR A 23 -9.20 -2.59 4.21
CA THR A 23 -9.73 -3.91 4.59
C THR A 23 -10.29 -4.62 3.38
N ALA A 24 -10.07 -5.93 3.30
CA ALA A 24 -10.65 -6.79 2.28
C ALA A 24 -10.96 -8.17 2.88
N ASN A 25 -11.92 -8.89 2.30
CA ASN A 25 -12.32 -10.23 2.74
C ASN A 25 -11.31 -11.32 2.30
N GLY A 26 -10.31 -10.96 1.49
CA GLY A 26 -9.20 -11.82 1.11
C GLY A 26 -8.29 -11.19 0.05
N MET A 27 -7.27 -11.94 -0.37
CA MET A 27 -6.26 -11.47 -1.33
C MET A 27 -6.84 -11.13 -2.72
N ALA A 28 -7.88 -11.85 -3.15
CA ALA A 28 -8.55 -11.58 -4.43
C ALA A 28 -9.16 -10.17 -4.45
N GLU A 29 -9.99 -9.86 -3.46
CA GLU A 29 -10.61 -8.54 -3.30
C GLU A 29 -9.55 -7.45 -3.07
N ALA A 30 -8.50 -7.75 -2.30
CA ALA A 30 -7.40 -6.79 -2.11
C ALA A 30 -6.72 -6.42 -3.44
N ASN A 31 -6.50 -7.39 -4.33
CA ASN A 31 -5.98 -7.12 -5.68
C ASN A 31 -6.96 -6.33 -6.55
N GLU A 32 -8.26 -6.61 -6.45
CA GLU A 32 -9.29 -5.83 -7.15
C GLU A 32 -9.34 -4.38 -6.65
N ALA A 33 -9.24 -4.17 -5.34
CA ALA A 33 -9.15 -2.84 -4.74
C ALA A 33 -7.92 -2.07 -5.26
N VAL A 34 -6.76 -2.71 -5.39
CA VAL A 34 -5.56 -2.07 -6.00
C VAL A 34 -5.80 -1.69 -7.46
N LYS A 35 -6.42 -2.58 -8.26
CA LYS A 35 -6.76 -2.28 -9.65
C LYS A 35 -7.73 -1.10 -9.74
N TRP A 36 -8.76 -1.11 -8.89
CA TRP A 36 -9.75 -0.05 -8.82
C TRP A 36 -9.10 1.29 -8.43
N LEU A 37 -8.25 1.30 -7.39
CA LEU A 37 -7.51 2.49 -6.97
C LEU A 37 -6.68 3.10 -8.10
N ARG A 38 -5.96 2.27 -8.86
CA ARG A 38 -5.16 2.73 -10.01
C ARG A 38 -6.00 3.31 -11.14
N GLN A 39 -7.19 2.76 -11.38
CA GLN A 39 -8.10 3.22 -12.43
C GLN A 39 -8.83 4.50 -12.04
N HIS A 40 -9.23 4.63 -10.78
CA HIS A 40 -10.02 5.77 -10.28
C HIS A 40 -9.17 6.93 -9.79
N HIS A 41 -7.90 6.71 -9.45
CA HIS A 41 -6.97 7.73 -8.99
C HIS A 41 -5.68 7.79 -9.82
N PRO A 42 -5.78 8.00 -11.15
CA PRO A 42 -4.60 8.13 -12.00
C PRO A 42 -3.70 9.32 -11.64
N GLU A 43 -4.26 10.34 -10.96
CA GLU A 43 -3.51 11.49 -10.46
C GLU A 43 -2.50 11.14 -9.34
N ARG A 44 -2.68 10.00 -8.65
CA ARG A 44 -1.78 9.58 -7.58
C ARG A 44 -0.51 8.97 -8.18
N GLN A 45 0.56 9.75 -8.20
CA GLN A 45 1.89 9.28 -8.64
C GLN A 45 2.39 8.08 -7.83
N ASP A 46 2.02 7.95 -6.55
CA ASP A 46 2.35 6.77 -5.74
C ASP A 46 1.75 5.46 -6.31
N LEU A 47 0.66 5.54 -7.08
CA LEU A 47 0.00 4.41 -7.74
C LEU A 47 0.51 4.16 -9.17
N GLN A 48 1.56 4.87 -9.59
CA GLN A 48 2.27 4.63 -10.84
C GLN A 48 3.51 3.78 -10.56
N LEU A 49 3.66 2.69 -11.32
CA LEU A 49 4.84 1.84 -11.29
C LEU A 49 5.76 2.23 -12.44
N GLU A 50 7.01 2.54 -12.12
CA GLU A 50 8.10 2.66 -13.06
C GLU A 50 8.71 1.28 -13.39
N THR A 51 9.61 1.25 -14.37
CA THR A 51 10.28 0.02 -14.78
C THR A 51 11.06 -0.59 -13.63
N GLY A 52 10.67 -1.80 -13.20
CA GLY A 52 11.30 -2.50 -12.07
C GLY A 52 10.63 -2.25 -10.72
N GLU A 53 9.50 -1.54 -10.70
CA GLU A 53 8.66 -1.39 -9.52
C GLU A 53 7.44 -2.32 -9.56
N PHE A 54 7.02 -2.77 -8.39
CA PHE A 54 5.82 -3.59 -8.22
C PHE A 54 5.04 -3.18 -6.97
N PHE A 55 3.74 -3.49 -6.98
CA PHE A 55 2.91 -3.37 -5.79
C PHE A 55 3.01 -4.64 -4.97
N GLU A 56 3.23 -4.48 -3.68
CA GLU A 56 3.18 -5.55 -2.71
C GLU A 56 1.99 -5.33 -1.79
N LEU A 57 1.17 -6.37 -1.64
CA LEU A 57 0.06 -6.40 -0.71
C LEU A 57 0.45 -7.25 0.49
N LEU A 58 0.53 -6.59 1.64
CA LEU A 58 0.90 -7.22 2.88
C LEU A 58 -0.34 -7.41 3.75
N GLU A 59 -0.63 -8.66 4.12
CA GLU A 59 -1.70 -8.96 5.08
C GLU A 59 -1.19 -8.74 6.51
N GLN A 60 -1.96 -8.05 7.34
CA GLN A 60 -1.60 -7.79 8.75
C GLN A 60 -1.23 -9.07 9.52
N GLY A 61 -1.93 -10.18 9.26
CA GLY A 61 -1.67 -11.46 9.93
C GLY A 61 -0.38 -12.16 9.51
N HIS A 62 0.23 -11.76 8.38
CA HIS A 62 1.46 -12.35 7.84
C HIS A 62 2.68 -11.45 8.01
N CYS A 63 2.52 -10.28 8.63
CA CYS A 63 3.59 -9.31 8.84
C CYS A 63 3.93 -9.20 10.33
N PRO A 64 5.21 -9.01 10.70
CA PRO A 64 5.58 -8.64 12.05
C PRO A 64 4.86 -7.33 12.46
N PRO A 65 4.32 -7.24 13.69
CA PRO A 65 3.63 -6.03 14.14
C PRO A 65 4.53 -4.79 14.07
N GLU A 66 5.83 -4.93 14.32
CA GLU A 66 6.79 -3.82 14.26
C GLU A 66 6.92 -3.23 12.85
N GLU A 67 6.97 -4.08 11.81
CA GLU A 67 7.02 -3.62 10.42
C GLU A 67 5.70 -2.99 10.00
N TRP A 68 4.58 -3.60 10.41
CA TRP A 68 3.25 -3.07 10.14
C TRP A 68 3.05 -1.68 10.75
N GLU A 69 3.43 -1.49 12.02
CA GLU A 69 3.35 -0.21 12.70
C GLU A 69 4.28 0.84 12.09
N ALA A 70 5.48 0.44 11.66
CA ALA A 70 6.41 1.32 10.95
C ALA A 70 5.82 1.81 9.62
N ASP A 71 5.24 0.92 8.82
CA ASP A 71 4.57 1.27 7.57
C ASP A 71 3.35 2.18 7.80
N LEU A 72 2.53 1.91 8.82
CA LEU A 72 1.40 2.77 9.18
C LEU A 72 1.86 4.15 9.65
N ALA A 73 2.94 4.24 10.42
CA ALA A 73 3.51 5.50 10.87
C ALA A 73 4.04 6.30 9.68
N GLU A 74 4.72 5.67 8.73
CA GLU A 74 5.21 6.31 7.51
C GLU A 74 4.05 6.77 6.61
N LEU A 75 3.01 5.95 6.46
CA LEU A 75 1.77 6.31 5.76
C LEU A 75 1.08 7.53 6.38
N ALA A 76 0.97 7.55 7.72
CA ALA A 76 0.39 8.68 8.44
C ALA A 76 1.21 9.97 8.28
N ARG A 77 2.54 9.86 8.23
CA ARG A 77 3.44 10.99 7.95
C ARG A 77 3.26 11.52 6.53
N LYS A 78 3.19 10.64 5.53
CA LYS A 78 2.90 11.02 4.13
C LYS A 78 1.58 11.78 4.03
N ARG A 79 0.49 11.23 4.59
CA ARG A 79 -0.83 11.90 4.58
C ARG A 79 -0.81 13.30 5.22
N LYS A 80 -0.01 13.50 6.27
CA LYS A 80 0.16 14.82 6.91
C LYS A 80 0.97 15.81 6.07
N GLN A 81 1.91 15.34 5.25
CA GLN A 81 2.70 16.19 4.35
C GLN A 81 1.93 16.62 3.09
N THR A 82 0.89 15.88 2.71
CA THR A 82 0.04 16.21 1.55
C THR A 82 -1.10 17.18 1.90
N LEU A 83 -1.23 17.60 3.16
CA LEU A 83 -2.18 18.63 3.59
C LEU A 83 -1.46 19.98 3.73
N PRO A 84 -1.88 21.02 2.99
CA PRO A 84 -1.31 22.38 3.08
C PRO A 84 -1.62 23.07 4.43
#